data_AF-A0A928SXM9-F1
#
_entry.id   AF-A0A928SXM9-F1
#
_cell.length_a   1.000
_cell.length_b   1.000
_cell.length_c   1.000
_cell.angle_alpha   90.00
_cell.angle_beta   90.00
_cell.angle_gamma   90.00
#
_symmetry.space_group_name_H-M   'P 1'
#
loop_
_entity.id
_entity.type
_entity.pdbx_description
1 polymer ?
#
loop_
_entity_poly.entity_id
_entity_poly.type
_entity_poly.pdbx_seq_one_letter_code
_entity_poly.pdbx_strand_id
1 'polypeptide(L)'
;MNCVRCAKPLQKPCAGIAVFVAGDEYVYSYFWCDDCGSYSVEGYHDRFMGDSEVFALPSIPREEGDRAVALIRACPEPGNKLCDCASHRALYTGRVGPV
;
A
#
# COMPACT_ATOMS: atom_id res chain seq x y z
N MET A 1 -9.62 -3.73 -7.60
CA MET A 1 -10.16 -4.34 -6.37
C MET A 1 -11.57 -3.81 -6.06
N ASN A 2 -12.30 -4.47 -5.15
CA ASN A 2 -13.51 -3.91 -4.54
C ASN A 2 -13.16 -3.25 -3.20
N CYS A 3 -13.94 -2.25 -2.78
CA CYS A 3 -13.77 -1.63 -1.46
C CYS A 3 -13.97 -2.67 -0.35
N VAL A 4 -13.01 -2.81 0.54
CA VAL A 4 -13.04 -3.79 1.65
C VAL A 4 -14.21 -3.51 2.60
N ARG A 5 -14.67 -2.25 2.69
CA ARG A 5 -15.75 -1.84 3.61
C ARG A 5 -17.16 -1.97 3.02
N CYS A 6 -17.38 -1.55 1.79
CA CYS A 6 -18.72 -1.48 1.17
C CYS A 6 -18.88 -2.32 -0.09
N ALA A 7 -17.85 -3.07 -0.50
CA ALA A 7 -17.79 -3.95 -1.67
C ALA A 7 -18.00 -3.28 -3.04
N LYS A 8 -18.16 -1.95 -3.09
CA LYS A 8 -18.26 -1.22 -4.37
C LYS A 8 -16.94 -1.30 -5.17
N PRO A 9 -17.01 -1.36 -6.50
CA PRO A 9 -15.82 -1.45 -7.33
C PRO A 9 -14.97 -0.17 -7.23
N LEU A 10 -13.66 -0.33 -7.07
CA LEU A 10 -12.69 0.77 -7.07
C LEU A 10 -11.89 0.74 -8.37
N GLN A 11 -11.67 1.92 -8.97
CA GLN A 11 -11.05 2.00 -10.29
C GLN A 11 -9.54 1.76 -10.27
N LYS A 12 -8.77 2.78 -9.88
CA LYS A 12 -7.30 2.78 -9.91
C LYS A 12 -6.75 3.18 -8.55
N PRO A 13 -5.56 2.66 -8.16
CA PRO A 13 -4.93 3.11 -6.94
C PRO A 13 -4.54 4.59 -7.08
N CYS A 14 -4.69 5.32 -5.98
CA CYS A 14 -4.31 6.73 -5.88
C CYS A 14 -2.84 6.93 -5.47
N ALA A 15 -2.22 5.87 -4.94
CA ALA A 15 -0.80 5.74 -4.66
C ALA A 15 -0.44 4.25 -4.59
N GLY A 16 0.81 3.91 -4.88
CA GLY A 16 1.36 2.59 -4.65
C GLY A 16 2.86 2.65 -4.39
N ILE A 17 3.38 1.70 -3.63
CA ILE A 17 4.78 1.67 -3.21
C ILE A 17 5.28 0.22 -3.16
N ALA A 18 6.49 0.01 -3.67
CA ALA A 18 7.18 -1.27 -3.61
C ALA A 18 8.27 -1.22 -2.54
N VAL A 19 8.38 -2.26 -1.73
CA VAL A 19 9.40 -2.42 -0.69
C VAL A 19 10.04 -3.80 -0.79
N PHE A 20 11.32 -3.89 -0.44
CA PHE A 20 12.06 -5.15 -0.49
C PHE A 20 12.54 -5.54 0.92
N VAL A 21 12.11 -6.69 1.42
CA VAL A 21 12.40 -7.16 2.78
C VAL A 21 12.92 -8.59 2.73
N ALA A 22 14.19 -8.78 3.12
CA ALA A 22 14.80 -10.11 3.27
C ALA A 22 14.68 -11.04 2.04
N GLY A 23 14.62 -10.49 0.82
CA GLY A 23 14.45 -11.25 -0.42
C GLY A 23 13.05 -11.11 -1.03
N ASP A 24 12.06 -10.79 -0.22
CA ASP A 24 10.67 -10.66 -0.64
C ASP A 24 10.36 -9.25 -1.13
N GLU A 25 9.53 -9.15 -2.17
CA GLU A 25 8.98 -7.88 -2.63
C GLU A 25 7.52 -7.75 -2.19
N TYR A 26 7.20 -6.60 -1.60
CA TYR A 26 5.83 -6.23 -1.27
C TYR A 26 5.45 -4.98 -2.06
N VAL A 27 4.29 -5.01 -2.71
CA VAL A 27 3.70 -3.83 -3.35
C VAL A 27 2.38 -3.52 -2.67
N TYR A 28 2.28 -2.34 -2.08
CA TYR A 28 1.04 -1.85 -1.48
C TYR A 28 0.39 -0.81 -2.38
N SER A 29 -0.88 -1.02 -2.69
CA SER A 29 -1.69 -0.15 -3.53
C SER A 29 -2.88 0.40 -2.75
N TYR A 30 -3.01 1.73 -2.69
CA TYR A 30 -4.03 2.43 -1.91
C TYR A 30 -5.16 2.92 -2.80
N PHE A 31 -6.40 2.62 -2.41
CA PHE A 31 -7.60 2.97 -3.18
C PHE A 31 -8.57 3.75 -2.31
N TRP A 32 -8.95 4.94 -2.76
CA TRP A 32 -9.97 5.76 -2.11
C TRP A 32 -11.37 5.32 -2.55
N CYS A 33 -12.32 5.28 -1.62
CA CYS A 33 -13.73 5.03 -1.89
C CYS A 33 -14.58 6.25 -1.54
N ASP A 34 -15.09 6.95 -2.56
CA ASP A 34 -15.96 8.13 -2.37
C ASP A 34 -17.30 7.78 -1.68
N ASP A 35 -17.78 6.53 -1.83
CA ASP A 35 -19.07 6.13 -1.29
C ASP A 35 -19.11 5.93 0.22
N CYS A 36 -18.01 5.43 0.80
CA CYS A 36 -17.95 5.11 2.24
C CYS A 36 -16.85 5.88 2.99
N GLY A 37 -16.06 6.69 2.28
CA GLY A 37 -15.07 7.59 2.88
C GLY A 37 -13.89 6.90 3.55
N SER A 38 -13.57 5.67 3.16
CA SER A 38 -12.43 4.91 3.69
C SER A 38 -11.50 4.44 2.57
N TYR A 39 -10.25 4.22 2.91
CA TYR A 39 -9.29 3.61 2.01
C TYR A 39 -9.36 2.08 2.10
N SER A 40 -9.13 1.44 0.96
CA SER A 40 -8.80 0.02 0.86
C SER A 40 -7.36 -0.11 0.41
N VAL A 41 -6.63 -1.08 0.96
CA VAL A 41 -5.23 -1.34 0.60
C VAL A 41 -5.12 -2.77 0.11
N GLU A 42 -4.60 -2.91 -1.10
CA GLU A 42 -4.25 -4.19 -1.69
C GLU A 42 -2.73 -4.39 -1.54
N GLY A 43 -2.33 -5.53 -1.00
CA GLY A 43 -0.95 -5.96 -0.93
C GLY A 43 -0.72 -7.05 -1.98
N TYR A 44 0.41 -6.95 -2.67
CA TYR A 44 0.99 -8.03 -3.45
C TYR A 44 2.30 -8.42 -2.78
N HIS A 45 2.49 -9.71 -2.50
CA HIS A 45 3.71 -10.26 -1.92
C HIS A 45 4.31 -11.23 -2.92
N ASP A 46 5.40 -10.83 -3.57
CA ASP A 46 6.25 -11.70 -4.37
C ASP A 46 7.31 -12.31 -3.44
N ARG A 47 7.14 -13.60 -3.16
CA ARG A 47 7.98 -14.33 -2.22
C ARG A 47 9.25 -14.78 -2.91
N PHE A 48 10.38 -14.53 -2.27
CA PHE A 48 11.66 -15.08 -2.74
C PHE A 48 11.61 -16.61 -2.84
N MET A 49 10.93 -17.24 -1.88
CA MET A 49 10.67 -18.68 -1.88
C MET A 49 9.17 -18.94 -1.73
N GLY A 50 8.58 -19.54 -2.76
CA GLY A 50 7.17 -19.92 -2.78
C GLY A 50 6.37 -19.11 -3.79
N ASP A 51 5.05 -19.21 -3.69
CA ASP A 51 4.13 -18.54 -4.61
C ASP A 51 3.84 -17.12 -4.16
N SER A 52 3.71 -16.22 -5.14
CA SER A 52 3.24 -14.86 -4.87
C SER A 52 1.76 -14.86 -4.46
N GLU A 53 1.37 -13.93 -3.60
CA GLU A 53 -0.02 -13.78 -3.17
C GLU A 53 -0.51 -12.33 -3.29
N VAL A 54 -1.82 -12.18 -3.50
CA VAL A 54 -2.54 -10.91 -3.39
C VAL A 54 -3.43 -10.98 -2.16
N PHE A 55 -3.37 -9.96 -1.32
CA PHE A 55 -4.19 -9.85 -0.11
C PHE A 55 -4.76 -8.44 0.03
N ALA A 56 -5.78 -8.31 0.86
CA ALA A 56 -6.34 -7.02 1.22
C ALA A 56 -6.17 -6.79 2.71
N LEU A 57 -5.80 -5.57 3.08
CA LEU A 57 -5.69 -5.15 4.47
C LEU A 57 -7.04 -4.62 4.96
N PRO A 58 -7.25 -4.54 6.29
CA PRO A 58 -8.43 -3.89 6.84
C PRO A 58 -8.62 -2.47 6.27
N SER A 59 -9.87 -2.03 6.15
CA SER A 59 -10.16 -0.67 5.69
C SER A 59 -9.56 0.35 6.66
N ILE A 60 -8.85 1.35 6.14
CA ILE A 60 -8.25 2.40 6.97
C ILE A 60 -9.06 3.71 6.85
N PRO A 61 -9.11 4.52 7.93
CA PRO A 61 -9.74 5.84 7.90
C PRO A 61 -9.07 6.78 6.89
N ARG A 62 -9.82 7.80 6.47
CA ARG A 62 -9.33 8.82 5.53
C ARG A 62 -8.02 9.47 5.98
N GLU A 63 -7.94 9.92 7.23
CA GLU A 63 -6.76 10.62 7.75
C GLU A 63 -5.48 9.77 7.63
N GLU A 64 -5.58 8.50 8.00
CA GLU A 64 -4.46 7.56 7.93
C GLU A 64 -4.06 7.28 6.47
N GLY A 65 -5.04 7.05 5.60
CA GLY A 65 -4.77 6.83 4.18
C GLY A 65 -4.22 8.07 3.48
N ASP A 66 -4.73 9.27 3.77
CA ASP A 66 -4.23 10.53 3.22
C ASP A 66 -2.75 10.75 3.62
N ARG A 67 -2.39 10.42 4.87
CA ARG A 67 -0.99 10.46 5.33
C ARG A 67 -0.11 9.46 4.59
N ALA A 68 -0.56 8.22 4.41
CA ALA A 68 0.18 7.21 3.67
C ALA A 68 0.37 7.62 2.19
N VAL A 69 -0.69 8.10 1.53
CA VAL A 69 -0.65 8.60 0.15
C VAL A 69 0.31 9.77 0.00
N ALA A 70 0.27 10.73 0.93
CA ALA A 70 1.19 11.88 0.91
C ALA A 70 2.65 11.44 1.05
N LEU A 71 2.92 10.49 1.96
CA LEU A 71 4.25 9.93 2.14
C LEU A 71 4.74 9.22 0.87
N ILE A 72 3.92 8.37 0.25
CA ILE A 72 4.28 7.65 -0.98
C ILE A 72 4.60 8.63 -2.10
N ARG A 73 3.78 9.69 -2.27
CA ARG A 73 3.97 10.72 -3.30
C ARG A 73 5.21 11.60 -3.10
N ALA A 74 5.78 11.61 -1.89
CA ALA A 74 7.05 12.30 -1.65
C ALA A 74 8.26 11.55 -2.24
N CYS A 75 8.11 10.26 -2.59
CA CYS A 75 9.14 9.53 -3.31
C CYS A 75 9.01 9.79 -4.82
N PRO A 76 10.10 10.15 -5.52
CA PRO A 76 10.07 10.32 -6.98
C PRO A 76 9.89 8.99 -7.72
N GLU A 77 10.28 7.87 -7.12
CA GLU A 77 10.22 6.53 -7.70
C GLU A 77 9.65 5.51 -6.70
N PRO A 78 8.36 5.61 -6.34
CA PRO A 78 7.78 4.78 -5.28
C PRO A 78 7.75 3.28 -5.63
N GLY A 79 7.81 2.93 -6.92
CA GLY A 79 7.95 1.54 -7.39
C GLY A 79 9.38 0.99 -7.36
N ASN A 80 10.39 1.82 -7.05
CA ASN A 80 11.75 1.34 -6.89
C ASN A 80 11.92 0.69 -5.51
N LYS A 81 11.80 -0.64 -5.46
CA LYS A 81 11.90 -1.44 -4.23
C LYS A 81 13.26 -1.35 -3.51
N LEU A 82 14.29 -0.86 -4.20
CA LEU A 82 15.63 -0.63 -3.63
C LEU A 82 15.84 0.82 -3.17
N CYS A 83 14.83 1.68 -3.26
CA CYS A 83 14.89 3.05 -2.77
C CYS A 83 14.99 3.09 -1.23
N ASP A 84 15.91 3.90 -0.69
CA ASP A 84 16.09 4.11 0.76
C ASP A 84 15.63 5.51 1.22
N CYS A 85 14.69 6.14 0.49
CA CYS A 85 14.18 7.44 0.88
C CYS A 85 13.33 7.36 2.18
N ALA A 86 13.03 8.52 2.77
CA ALA A 86 12.23 8.61 3.98
C ALA A 86 10.86 7.89 3.86
N SER A 87 10.24 7.91 2.68
CA SER A 87 8.96 7.24 2.42
C SER A 87 9.07 5.71 2.52
N HIS A 88 10.07 5.10 1.88
CA HIS A 88 10.33 3.67 1.96
C HIS A 88 10.75 3.25 3.38
N ARG A 89 11.62 4.03 4.03
CA ARG A 89 12.05 3.77 5.42
C ARG A 89 10.93 3.81 6.45
N ALA A 90 9.96 4.68 6.25
CA ALA A 90 8.80 4.79 7.13
C ALA A 90 7.89 3.54 7.06
N LEU A 91 7.90 2.82 5.93
CA LEU A 91 7.21 1.53 5.78
C LEU A 91 8.00 0.37 6.38
N TYR A 92 9.33 0.31 6.17
CA TYR A 92 10.19 -0.72 6.78
C TYR A 92 10.14 -0.75 8.30
N THR A 93 9.88 0.40 8.93
CA THR A 93 9.88 0.55 10.39
C THR A 93 8.51 0.32 11.04
N GLY A 94 7.48 -0.03 10.25
CA GLY A 94 6.11 -0.20 10.75
C GLY A 94 5.49 1.09 11.30
N ARG A 95 6.08 2.26 10.99
CA ARG A 95 5.62 3.55 11.53
C ARG A 95 4.39 4.10 10.79
N VAL A 96 4.10 3.58 9.60
CA VAL A 96 3.01 4.08 8.72
C VAL A 96 2.39 2.98 7.83
N GLY A 97 2.78 1.71 8.00
CA GLY A 97 2.22 0.56 7.28
C GLY A 97 1.41 -0.33 8.23
N PRO A 98 0.33 -0.98 7.76
CA PRO A 98 -0.40 -1.93 8.59
C PRO A 98 0.47 -3.17 8.76
N VAL A 99 0.81 -3.44 10.03
CA VAL A 99 1.31 -4.75 10.46
C VAL A 99 0.27 -5.83 10.21
#